data_AF-A0A7K1TH21-F1
#
_entry.id   AF-A0A7K1TH21-F1
#
_cell.length_a   1.000
_cell.length_b   1.000
_cell.length_c   1.000
_cell.angle_alpha   90.00
_cell.angle_beta   90.00
_cell.angle_gamma   90.00
#
_symmetry.space_group_name_H-M   'P 1'
#
loop_
_entity.id
_entity.type
_entity.pdbx_description
1 polymer ?
#
loop_
_entity_poly.entity_id
_entity_poly.type
_entity_poly.pdbx_seq_one_letter_code
_entity_poly.pdbx_strand_id
1 'polypeptide(L)' 'MTERQKYLRLLSIVIEDLPTSAIDALIRDDYKSSASMLNNVRIGRSHHLGHLVALVRVGLPKYQIPAELLPAPTPAPLLA' A
#
# COMPACT_ATOMS: atom_id res chain seq x y z
N MET A 1 -6.27 1.78 15.88
CA MET A 1 -6.16 0.57 15.02
C MET A 1 -4.70 0.23 14.83
N THR A 2 -4.35 -1.06 14.86
CA THR A 2 -3.00 -1.54 14.51
C THR A 2 -2.77 -1.42 13.00
N GLU A 3 -1.51 -1.40 12.54
CA GLU A 3 -1.20 -1.36 11.11
C GLU A 3 -1.81 -2.54 10.34
N ARG A 4 -1.82 -3.74 10.95
CA ARG A 4 -2.48 -4.90 10.37
C ARG A 4 -3.98 -4.68 10.18
N GLN A 5 -4.66 -4.08 11.15
CA GLN A 5 -6.10 -3.78 11.04
C GLN A 5 -6.38 -2.75 9.94
N LYS A 6 -5.56 -1.69 9.85
CA LYS A 6 -5.64 -0.69 8.78
C LYS A 6 -5.44 -1.34 7.40
N TYR A 7 -4.43 -2.20 7.29
CA TYR A 7 -4.13 -2.94 6.07
C TYR A 7 -5.31 -3.80 5.63
N LEU A 8 -5.86 -4.63 6.54
CA LEU A 8 -6.97 -5.52 6.20
C LEU A 8 -8.22 -4.74 5.78
N ARG A 9 -8.49 -3.63 6.47
CA ARG A 9 -9.63 -2.77 6.15
C ARG A 9 -9.44 -2.09 4.80
N LEU A 10 -8.26 -1.54 4.52
CA LEU A 10 -7.98 -0.93 3.21
C LEU A 10 -8.06 -1.97 2.10
N LEU A 11 -7.45 -3.14 2.29
CA LEU A 11 -7.47 -4.23 1.31
C LEU A 11 -8.90 -4.66 1.01
N SER A 12 -9.74 -4.84 2.03
CA SER A 12 -11.15 -5.21 1.86
C SER A 12 -11.95 -4.22 1.01
N ILE A 13 -11.52 -2.95 0.93
CA ILE A 13 -12.20 -1.92 0.14
C ILE A 13 -11.70 -1.92 -1.31
N VAL A 14 -10.41 -2.16 -1.52
CA VAL A 14 -9.76 -1.97 -2.83
C VAL A 14 -9.47 -3.27 -3.58
N ILE A 15 -9.63 -4.45 -2.97
CA ILE A 15 -9.15 -5.72 -3.53
C ILE A 15 -9.75 -6.07 -4.90
N GLU A 16 -11.00 -5.70 -5.14
CA GLU A 16 -11.69 -5.97 -6.42
C GLU A 16 -11.26 -5.00 -7.52
N ASP A 17 -10.99 -3.75 -7.16
CA ASP A 17 -10.67 -2.68 -8.10
C ASP A 17 -9.17 -2.52 -8.37
N LEU A 18 -8.30 -2.99 -7.46
CA LEU A 18 -6.86 -2.73 -7.52
C LEU A 18 -6.19 -3.54 -8.65
N PRO A 19 -5.76 -2.89 -9.75
CA PRO A 19 -5.28 -3.61 -10.92
C PRO A 19 -3.85 -4.13 -10.71
N THR A 20 -3.53 -5.25 -11.34
CA THR A 20 -2.15 -5.81 -11.33
C THR A 20 -1.14 -4.83 -11.95
N SER A 21 -1.57 -3.99 -12.90
CA SER A 21 -0.72 -2.97 -13.54
C SER A 21 -0.20 -1.90 -12.58
N ALA A 22 -0.80 -1.75 -11.39
CA ALA A 22 -0.28 -0.89 -10.33
C ALA A 22 1.11 -1.33 -9.86
N ILE A 23 1.40 -2.63 -9.91
CA ILE A 23 2.72 -3.18 -9.58
C ILE A 23 3.74 -2.70 -10.60
N ASP A 24 3.46 -2.87 -11.90
CA ASP A 24 4.36 -2.44 -12.98
C ASP A 24 4.58 -0.94 -13.00
N ALA A 25 3.56 -0.16 -12.61
CA ALA A 25 3.68 1.28 -12.48
C ALA A 25 4.60 1.69 -11.32
N LEU A 26 4.50 1.04 -10.15
CA LEU A 26 5.44 1.28 -9.04
C LEU A 26 6.87 0.86 -9.37
N ILE A 27 7.07 -0.28 -10.03
CA ILE A 27 8.41 -0.74 -10.43
C ILE A 27 9.05 0.23 -11.43
N ARG A 28 8.25 0.80 -12.35
CA ARG A 28 8.73 1.84 -13.28
C ARG A 28 9.09 3.17 -12.59
N ASP A 29 8.49 3.44 -11.44
CA ASP A 29 8.78 4.63 -10.61
C ASP A 29 9.95 4.41 -9.63
N ASP A 30 10.79 3.39 -9.87
CA ASP A 30 11.93 3.02 -9.01
C ASP A 30 11.53 2.70 -7.55
N TYR A 31 10.28 2.23 -7.33
CA TYR A 31 9.81 1.92 -5.98
C TYR A 31 10.64 0.78 -5.36
N LYS A 32 11.09 0.99 -4.13
CA LYS A 32 12.01 0.07 -3.40
C LYS A 32 11.30 -1.16 -2.84
N SER A 33 10.73 -1.99 -3.71
CA SER A 33 10.21 -3.33 -3.40
C SER A 33 10.19 -4.22 -4.63
N SER A 34 10.21 -5.54 -4.41
CA SER A 34 10.09 -6.50 -5.51
C SER A 34 8.64 -6.63 -5.99
N ALA A 35 8.46 -6.92 -7.28
CA ALA A 35 7.14 -7.17 -7.86
C ALA A 35 6.40 -8.34 -7.15
N SER A 36 7.15 -9.37 -6.73
CA SER A 36 6.60 -10.50 -5.97
C SER A 36 6.04 -10.05 -4.60
N MET A 37 6.77 -9.19 -3.89
CA MET A 37 6.31 -8.63 -2.62
C MET A 37 5.04 -7.78 -2.80
N LEU A 38 5.03 -6.89 -3.79
CA LEU A 38 3.87 -6.06 -4.11
C LEU A 38 2.65 -6.90 -4.50
N ASN A 39 2.84 -7.98 -5.27
CA ASN A 39 1.76 -8.90 -5.59
C ASN A 39 1.22 -9.62 -4.34
N ASN A 40 2.09 -10.09 -3.45
CA ASN A 40 1.68 -10.73 -2.19
C ASN A 40 0.89 -9.77 -1.29
N VAL A 41 1.27 -8.49 -1.25
CA VAL A 41 0.52 -7.42 -0.58
C VAL A 41 -0.84 -7.22 -1.24
N ARG A 42 -0.89 -7.12 -2.58
CA ARG A 42 -2.14 -6.93 -3.32
C ARG A 42 -3.18 -8.03 -3.07
N ILE A 43 -2.75 -9.28 -2.91
CA ILE A 43 -3.64 -10.44 -2.73
C ILE A 43 -3.81 -10.87 -1.27
N GLY A 44 -3.33 -10.10 -0.30
CA GLY A 44 -3.53 -10.42 1.12
C GLY A 44 -2.56 -11.45 1.72
N ARG A 45 -1.52 -11.91 0.99
CA ARG A 45 -0.52 -12.86 1.50
C ARG A 45 0.55 -12.22 2.39
N SER A 46 0.79 -10.92 2.27
CA SER A 46 1.76 -10.19 3.09
C SER A 46 1.20 -8.85 3.58
N HIS A 47 1.15 -8.65 4.90
CA HIS A 47 0.50 -7.49 5.50
C HIS A 47 1.46 -6.29 5.60
N HIS A 48 1.62 -5.52 4.52
CA HIS A 48 2.42 -4.28 4.52
C HIS A 48 1.55 -3.08 4.11
N LEU A 49 1.20 -2.25 5.09
CA LEU A 49 0.31 -1.11 4.88
C LEU A 49 0.91 -0.07 3.92
N GLY A 50 2.20 0.27 4.08
CA GLY A 50 2.87 1.23 3.22
C GLY A 50 2.86 0.82 1.74
N HIS A 51 3.12 -0.47 1.46
CA HIS A 51 3.09 -1.01 0.10
C HIS A 51 1.67 -1.00 -0.48
N LEU A 52 0.67 -1.37 0.33
CA LEU A 52 -0.73 -1.34 -0.11
C LEU A 52 -1.17 0.10 -0.44
N VAL A 53 -0.81 1.07 0.39
CA VAL A 53 -1.10 2.49 0.12
C VAL A 53 -0.43 2.98 -1.16
N ALA A 54 0.82 2.61 -1.39
CA ALA A 54 1.52 2.94 -2.64
C ALA A 54 0.81 2.35 -3.86
N LEU A 55 0.41 1.06 -3.79
CA LEU A 55 -0.34 0.39 -4.85
C LEU A 55 -1.68 1.09 -5.11
N VAL A 56 -2.42 1.45 -4.07
CA VAL A 56 -3.72 2.13 -4.20
C VAL A 56 -3.56 3.52 -4.81
N ARG A 57 -2.54 4.29 -4.44
CA ARG A 57 -2.31 5.63 -5.00
C ARG A 57 -2.07 5.61 -6.51
N VAL A 58 -1.37 4.58 -7.00
CA VAL A 58 -1.03 4.45 -8.42
C VAL A 58 -2.13 3.72 -9.20
N GLY A 59 -2.68 2.65 -8.65
CA GLY A 59 -3.70 1.83 -9.29
C GLY A 59 -5.10 2.44 -9.25
N LEU A 60 -5.40 3.24 -8.22
CA LEU A 60 -6.70 3.87 -7.98
C LEU A 60 -6.52 5.36 -7.65
N PRO A 61 -6.05 6.18 -8.61
CA PRO A 61 -5.73 7.60 -8.37
C PRO A 61 -6.93 8.45 -7.95
N LYS A 62 -8.16 8.01 -8.28
CA LYS A 62 -9.40 8.68 -7.88
C LYS A 62 -9.87 8.28 -6.46
N TYR A 63 -9.35 7.19 -5.91
CA TYR A 63 -9.74 6.72 -4.60
C TYR A 63 -9.01 7.51 -3.51
N GLN A 64 -9.79 8.17 -2.65
CA GLN A 64 -9.24 8.87 -1.50
C GLN A 64 -9.09 7.91 -0.34
N ILE A 65 -7.84 7.62 0.04
CA ILE A 65 -7.54 6.76 1.19
C ILE A 65 -7.90 7.54 2.47
N PRO A 66 -8.81 7.03 3.33
CA PRO A 66 -9.13 7.66 4.60
C PRO A 66 -7.87 7.86 5.46
N ALA A 67 -7.75 9.02 6.11
CA ALA A 67 -6.57 9.35 6.93
C ALA A 67 -6.32 8.32 8.04
N GLU A 68 -7.39 7.71 8.58
CA GLU A 68 -7.30 6.64 9.58
C GLU A 68 -6.59 5.36 9.08
N LEU A 69 -6.58 5.13 7.76
CA LEU A 69 -5.96 3.98 7.10
C LEU A 69 -4.56 4.28 6.58
N LEU A 70 -4.08 5.51 6.68
CA LEU A 70 -2.70 5.83 6.30
C LEU A 70 -1.72 5.23 7.33
N PRO A 71 -0.52 4.82 6.89
CA PRO A 71 0.56 4.46 7.80
C PRO A 71 0.84 5.64 8.74
N ALA A 72 1.19 5.34 9.99
CA ALA A 72 1.63 6.40 10.88
C ALA A 72 2.87 7.05 10.26
N PRO A 73 3.00 8.40 10.30
CA PRO A 73 4.24 9.04 9.91
C PRO A 73 5.34 8.41 10.73
N THR A 74 6.28 7.73 10.08
CA THR A 74 7.46 7.21 10.77
C THR A 74 8.11 8.41 11.44
N PRO A 75 8.30 8.42 12.77
CA PRO A 75 8.99 9.53 13.41
C PRO A 75 10.35 9.64 12.75
N ALA A 76 10.60 10.79 12.09
CA ALA A 76 11.90 11.06 11.51
C ALA A 76 12.95 10.85 12.61
N PRO A 77 14.06 10.13 12.36
CA PRO A 77 15.10 10.03 13.36
C PRO A 77 15.55 11.47 13.66
N LEU A 78 15.36 11.89 14.91
CA LEU A 78 16.00 13.09 15.45
C LEU A 78 17.50 12.83 15.30
N LEU A 79 18.10 13.39 14.26
CA LEU A 79 19.55 13.42 14.09
C LEU A 79 20.11 14.15 15.31
N ALA A 80 20.75 13.40 16.20
CA ALA A 80 21.54 13.88 17.33
C ALA A 80 22.98 14.15 16.90
#